data_AF-A0A8J8J9B1-F1
#
_entry.id   AF-A0A8J8J9B1-F1
#
_cell.length_a   1.000
_cell.length_b   1.000
_cell.length_c   1.000
_cell.angle_alpha   90.00
_cell.angle_beta   90.00
_cell.angle_gamma   90.00
#
_symmetry.space_group_name_H-M   'P 1'
#
loop_
_entity.id
_entity.type
_entity.pdbx_description
1 polymer ?
#
loop_
_entity_poly.entity_id
_entity_poly.type
_entity_poly.pdbx_seq_one_letter_code
_entity_poly.pdbx_strand_id
1 'polypeptide(L)'
;MITELDEGLPLERIKDFSLEELLGMAIKAEIGARKFYESLAESVEIGELEEKVSWLAGEEKKHEELLRKIYADFFPGKEVVFPEEHIGPELQPVARKLDKVEDIIDLIRWAMKAEEIAARFYAELENMVEDERKKRLMRYLSDMEWGHYYNLKAEYELLLDWAMYDQMMHVGP
;
A
#
# COMPACT_ATOMS: atom_id res chain seq x y z
N MET A 1 -4.31 -7.82 19.02
CA MET A 1 -3.81 -8.23 17.69
C MET A 1 -3.95 -7.01 16.80
N ILE A 2 -2.88 -6.63 16.11
CA ILE A 2 -2.96 -5.64 15.02
C ILE A 2 -3.78 -6.32 13.93
N THR A 3 -4.92 -5.74 13.55
CA THR A 3 -5.88 -6.37 12.63
C THR A 3 -5.73 -5.88 11.20
N GLU A 4 -5.05 -4.75 11.01
CA GLU A 4 -4.99 -3.99 9.76
C GLU A 4 -3.71 -4.25 8.94
N LEU A 5 -2.77 -5.06 9.46
CA LEU A 5 -1.50 -5.36 8.82
C LEU A 5 -1.13 -6.84 9.01
N ASP A 6 -1.08 -7.59 7.92
CA ASP A 6 -0.44 -8.91 7.86
C ASP A 6 0.96 -8.75 7.28
N GLU A 7 2.02 -9.11 8.02
CA GLU A 7 3.41 -8.80 7.60
C GLU A 7 3.93 -9.64 6.43
N GLY A 8 3.31 -10.79 6.14
CA GLY A 8 3.69 -11.66 5.04
C GLY A 8 5.11 -12.20 5.10
N LEU A 9 5.64 -12.58 3.94
CA LEU A 9 7.01 -13.03 3.75
C LEU A 9 7.95 -11.85 3.45
N PRO A 10 9.23 -11.91 3.86
CA PRO A 10 10.18 -10.84 3.57
C PRO A 10 10.53 -10.76 2.07
N LEU A 11 10.89 -9.56 1.60
CA LEU A 11 11.14 -9.27 0.19
C LEU A 11 12.19 -10.18 -0.46
N GLU A 12 13.18 -10.65 0.30
CA GLU A 12 14.24 -11.55 -0.19
C GLU A 12 13.71 -12.91 -0.66
N ARG A 13 12.47 -13.26 -0.31
CA ARG A 13 11.78 -14.48 -0.75
C ARG A 13 11.14 -14.33 -2.13
N ILE A 14 11.22 -13.17 -2.78
CA ILE A 14 10.62 -12.94 -4.11
C ILE A 14 11.11 -13.97 -5.15
N LYS A 15 12.38 -14.41 -5.04
CA LYS A 15 13.00 -15.41 -5.91
C LYS A 15 12.43 -16.83 -5.80
N ASP A 16 11.60 -17.07 -4.79
CA ASP A 16 11.00 -18.38 -4.54
C ASP A 16 9.66 -18.56 -5.26
N PHE A 17 9.15 -17.48 -5.86
CA PHE A 17 7.89 -17.45 -6.59
C PHE A 17 8.12 -17.17 -8.07
N SER A 18 7.22 -17.68 -8.90
CA SER A 18 7.18 -17.37 -10.32
C SER A 18 6.63 -15.95 -10.56
N LEU A 19 6.95 -15.37 -11.71
CA LEU A 19 6.38 -14.08 -12.11
C LEU A 19 4.83 -14.09 -12.14
N GLU A 20 4.24 -15.24 -12.47
CA GLU A 20 2.77 -15.42 -12.48
C GLU A 20 2.20 -15.26 -11.06
N GLU A 21 2.79 -15.95 -10.08
CA GLU A 21 2.40 -15.86 -8.67
C GLU A 21 2.66 -14.46 -8.10
N LEU A 22 3.81 -13.85 -8.42
CA LEU A 22 4.16 -12.53 -7.94
C LEU A 22 3.22 -11.43 -8.47
N LEU A 23 2.81 -11.51 -9.74
CA LEU A 23 1.79 -10.58 -10.26
C LEU A 23 0.42 -10.82 -9.62
N GLY A 24 0.09 -12.07 -9.28
CA GLY A 24 -1.09 -12.41 -8.47
C GLY A 24 -1.05 -11.78 -7.08
N MET A 25 0.09 -11.88 -6.39
CA MET A 25 0.33 -11.23 -5.09
C MET A 25 0.21 -9.71 -5.20
N ALA A 26 0.79 -9.10 -6.23
CA ALA A 26 0.69 -7.66 -6.48
C ALA A 26 -0.77 -7.21 -6.62
N ILE A 27 -1.55 -7.89 -7.47
CA ILE A 27 -2.98 -7.58 -7.64
C ILE A 27 -3.74 -7.72 -6.31
N LYS A 28 -3.41 -8.74 -5.50
CA LYS A 28 -4.03 -8.92 -4.19
C LYS A 28 -3.68 -7.77 -3.24
N ALA A 29 -2.42 -7.35 -3.21
CA ALA A 29 -1.94 -6.22 -2.42
C ALA A 29 -2.66 -4.92 -2.80
N GLU A 30 -2.79 -4.61 -4.09
CA GLU A 30 -3.53 -3.43 -4.59
C GLU A 30 -5.01 -3.43 -4.13
N ILE A 31 -5.66 -4.60 -4.17
CA ILE A 31 -7.04 -4.75 -3.69
C ILE A 31 -7.12 -4.51 -2.18
N GLY A 32 -6.15 -5.02 -1.41
CA GLY A 32 -6.04 -4.81 0.03
C GLY A 32 -5.83 -3.33 0.37
N ALA A 33 -4.85 -2.69 -0.26
CA ALA A 33 -4.53 -1.28 -0.10
C ALA A 33 -5.72 -0.38 -0.46
N ARG A 34 -6.39 -0.61 -1.61
CA ARG A 34 -7.61 0.13 -1.96
C ARG A 34 -8.66 0.04 -0.85
N LYS A 35 -8.99 -1.18 -0.39
CA LYS A 35 -10.02 -1.36 0.64
C LYS A 35 -9.61 -0.73 1.97
N PHE A 36 -8.33 -0.81 2.31
CA PHE A 36 -7.77 -0.13 3.47
C PHE A 36 -8.01 1.38 3.38
N TYR A 37 -7.60 2.01 2.28
CA TYR A 37 -7.76 3.45 2.09
C TYR A 37 -9.23 3.89 2.03
N GLU A 38 -10.10 3.12 1.37
CA GLU A 38 -11.55 3.35 1.37
C GLU A 38 -12.11 3.33 2.80
N SER A 39 -11.79 2.29 3.57
CA SER A 39 -12.27 2.18 4.96
C SER A 39 -11.66 3.21 5.91
N LEU A 40 -10.42 3.63 5.65
CA LEU A 40 -9.76 4.71 6.39
C LEU A 40 -10.49 6.02 6.11
N ALA A 41 -10.74 6.36 4.84
CA ALA A 41 -11.48 7.55 4.44
C ALA A 41 -12.84 7.64 5.12
N GLU A 42 -13.58 6.53 5.22
CA GLU A 42 -14.87 6.47 5.92
C GLU A 42 -14.75 6.70 7.44
N SER A 43 -13.57 6.50 8.02
CA SER A 43 -13.33 6.52 9.47
C SER A 43 -12.63 7.78 9.98
N VAL A 44 -11.96 8.54 9.10
CA VAL A 44 -11.26 9.79 9.46
C VAL A 44 -12.22 10.99 9.42
N GLU A 45 -12.17 11.84 10.45
CA GLU A 45 -12.96 13.09 10.52
C GLU A 45 -12.16 14.34 10.07
N ILE A 46 -10.90 14.16 9.66
CA ILE A 46 -9.99 15.22 9.23
C ILE A 46 -10.12 15.36 7.70
N GLY A 47 -10.85 16.37 7.23
CA GLY A 47 -11.21 16.49 5.80
C GLY A 47 -10.02 16.48 4.82
N GLU A 48 -8.90 17.13 5.14
CA GLU A 48 -7.71 17.09 4.27
C GLU A 48 -7.11 15.68 4.18
N LEU A 49 -7.10 14.94 5.29
CA LEU A 49 -6.60 13.57 5.31
C LEU A 49 -7.56 12.63 4.58
N GLU A 50 -8.88 12.77 4.78
CA GLU A 50 -9.93 12.04 4.05
C GLU A 50 -9.77 12.18 2.54
N GLU A 51 -9.57 13.41 2.04
CA GLU A 51 -9.36 13.66 0.60
C GLU A 51 -8.11 12.95 0.07
N LYS A 52 -7.01 12.98 0.83
CA LYS A 52 -5.74 12.34 0.44
C LYS A 52 -5.85 10.82 0.42
N VAL A 53 -6.43 10.20 1.44
CA VAL A 53 -6.59 8.73 1.46
C VAL A 53 -7.61 8.27 0.42
N SER A 54 -8.64 9.07 0.14
CA SER A 54 -9.58 8.79 -0.97
C SER A 54 -8.89 8.84 -2.33
N TRP A 55 -7.96 9.79 -2.51
CA TRP A 55 -7.14 9.86 -3.72
C TRP A 55 -6.23 8.63 -3.87
N LEU A 56 -5.55 8.19 -2.79
CA LEU A 56 -4.73 6.98 -2.78
C LEU A 56 -5.55 5.73 -3.16
N ALA A 57 -6.74 5.55 -2.58
CA ALA A 57 -7.65 4.47 -2.98
C ALA A 57 -7.95 4.46 -4.49
N GLY A 58 -8.08 5.66 -5.09
CA GLY A 58 -8.27 5.83 -6.52
C GLY A 58 -7.04 5.45 -7.36
N GLU A 59 -5.83 5.70 -6.86
CA GLU A 59 -4.58 5.28 -7.51
C GLU A 59 -4.40 3.76 -7.44
N GLU A 60 -4.61 3.11 -6.28
CA GLU A 60 -4.48 1.64 -6.15
C GLU A 60 -5.46 0.89 -7.04
N LYS A 61 -6.65 1.46 -7.26
CA LYS A 61 -7.59 0.91 -8.24
C LYS A 61 -7.02 0.92 -9.66
N LYS A 62 -6.33 1.99 -10.06
CA LYS A 62 -5.70 2.09 -11.38
C LYS A 62 -4.52 1.12 -11.48
N HIS A 63 -3.76 0.94 -10.40
CA HIS A 63 -2.69 -0.04 -10.31
C HIS A 63 -3.24 -1.46 -10.49
N GLU A 64 -4.31 -1.84 -9.78
CA GLU A 64 -5.00 -3.12 -9.95
C GLU A 64 -5.39 -3.36 -11.42
N GLU A 65 -6.05 -2.38 -12.05
CA GLU A 65 -6.47 -2.47 -13.45
C GLU A 65 -5.29 -2.60 -14.42
N LEU A 66 -4.18 -1.91 -14.14
CA LEU A 66 -2.96 -2.00 -14.93
C LEU A 66 -2.31 -3.38 -14.79
N LEU A 67 -2.16 -3.88 -13.57
CA LEU A 67 -1.57 -5.19 -13.30
C LEU A 67 -2.38 -6.33 -13.93
N ARG A 68 -3.71 -6.25 -13.91
CA ARG A 68 -4.56 -7.24 -14.59
C ARG A 68 -4.33 -7.26 -16.10
N LYS A 69 -4.13 -6.10 -16.73
CA LYS A 69 -3.77 -6.00 -18.15
C LYS A 69 -2.38 -6.60 -18.41
N ILE A 70 -1.42 -6.28 -17.54
CA ILE A 70 -0.06 -6.83 -17.61
C ILE A 70 -0.09 -8.36 -17.49
N TYR A 71 -0.84 -8.90 -16.52
CA TYR A 71 -1.01 -10.34 -16.33
C TYR A 71 -1.57 -11.00 -17.58
N ALA A 72 -2.66 -10.46 -18.15
CA ALA A 72 -3.26 -10.98 -19.38
C ALA A 72 -2.29 -10.94 -20.58
N ASP A 73 -1.44 -9.91 -20.65
CA ASP A 73 -0.40 -9.79 -21.68
C ASP A 73 0.77 -10.78 -21.47
N PHE A 74 1.09 -11.17 -20.25
CA PHE A 74 2.11 -12.19 -19.94
C PHE A 74 1.58 -13.62 -20.09
N PHE A 75 0.33 -13.85 -19.70
CA PHE A 75 -0.28 -15.17 -19.57
C PHE A 75 -1.62 -15.23 -20.32
N PRO A 76 -1.61 -15.10 -21.66
CA PRO A 76 -2.84 -15.00 -22.44
C PRO A 76 -3.71 -16.24 -22.27
N GLY A 77 -4.99 -16.02 -21.93
CA GLY A 77 -5.98 -17.08 -21.72
C GLY A 77 -5.91 -17.77 -20.36
N LYS A 78 -5.03 -17.33 -19.44
CA LYS A 78 -5.03 -17.80 -18.05
C LYS A 78 -5.77 -16.83 -17.14
N GLU A 79 -6.43 -17.38 -16.13
CA GLU A 79 -6.95 -16.59 -15.01
C GLU A 79 -5.83 -16.24 -14.03
N VAL A 80 -6.05 -15.19 -13.23
CA VAL A 80 -5.10 -14.77 -12.20
C VAL A 80 -5.05 -15.82 -11.10
N VAL A 81 -3.85 -16.33 -10.81
CA VAL A 81 -3.59 -17.19 -9.66
C VAL A 81 -3.28 -16.31 -8.46
N PHE A 82 -3.98 -16.54 -7.34
CA PHE A 82 -3.72 -15.86 -6.08
C PHE A 82 -3.09 -16.85 -5.09
N PRO A 83 -1.77 -16.77 -4.84
CA PRO A 83 -1.12 -17.60 -3.82
C PRO A 83 -1.69 -17.31 -2.42
N GLU A 84 -1.62 -18.30 -1.53
CA GLU A 84 -1.96 -18.08 -0.11
C GLU A 84 -0.95 -17.15 0.57
N GLU A 85 0.34 -17.35 0.24
CA GLU A 85 1.45 -16.51 0.69
C GLU A 85 1.47 -15.16 -0.04
N HIS A 86 2.04 -14.15 0.60
CA HIS A 86 2.29 -12.84 -0.01
C HIS A 86 3.63 -12.27 0.46
N ILE A 87 4.25 -11.44 -0.38
CA ILE A 87 5.51 -10.77 -0.08
C ILE A 87 5.22 -9.38 0.44
N GLY A 88 5.84 -9.03 1.56
CA GLY A 88 5.60 -7.75 2.22
C GLY A 88 4.27 -7.72 2.95
N PRO A 89 3.90 -6.55 3.48
CA PRO A 89 2.68 -6.43 4.24
C PRO A 89 1.44 -6.34 3.36
N GLU A 90 0.37 -7.03 3.76
CA GLU A 90 -0.97 -6.87 3.20
C GLU A 90 -1.82 -6.03 4.15
N LEU A 91 -2.25 -4.86 3.68
CA LEU A 91 -3.17 -3.99 4.43
C LEU A 91 -4.58 -4.58 4.44
N GLN A 92 -5.21 -4.57 5.62
CA GLN A 92 -6.58 -5.04 5.82
C GLN A 92 -7.50 -3.86 6.15
N PRO A 93 -8.79 -3.92 5.78
CA PRO A 93 -9.73 -2.84 6.05
C PRO A 93 -9.76 -2.42 7.53
N VAL A 94 -9.84 -1.11 7.76
CA VAL A 94 -9.98 -0.52 9.08
C VAL A 94 -11.37 -0.86 9.62
N ALA A 95 -11.43 -1.82 10.54
CA ALA A 95 -12.69 -2.27 11.15
C ALA A 95 -12.94 -1.67 12.54
N ARG A 96 -11.91 -1.11 13.17
CA ARG A 96 -11.97 -0.51 14.50
C ARG A 96 -12.34 0.97 14.41
N LYS A 97 -12.97 1.48 15.47
CA LYS A 97 -13.20 2.92 15.63
C LYS A 97 -11.87 3.63 15.91
N LEU A 98 -11.68 4.80 15.32
CA LEU A 98 -10.53 5.66 15.54
C LEU A 98 -10.92 6.71 16.58
N ASP A 99 -10.52 6.48 17.83
CA ASP A 99 -10.93 7.34 18.95
C ASP A 99 -9.90 8.43 19.27
N LYS A 100 -8.64 8.24 18.83
CA LYS A 100 -7.54 9.18 19.08
C LYS A 100 -6.65 9.37 17.86
N VAL A 101 -5.89 10.47 17.86
CA VAL A 101 -4.93 10.77 16.79
C VAL A 101 -3.86 9.70 16.67
N GLU A 102 -3.46 9.04 17.76
CA GLU A 102 -2.48 7.96 17.75
C GLU A 102 -2.95 6.76 16.93
N ASP A 103 -4.27 6.51 16.87
CA ASP A 103 -4.84 5.43 16.06
C ASP A 103 -4.61 5.70 14.57
N ILE A 104 -4.75 6.97 14.16
CA ILE A 104 -4.53 7.41 12.78
C ILE A 104 -3.04 7.37 12.46
N ILE A 105 -2.18 7.86 13.36
CA ILE A 105 -0.72 7.83 13.22
C ILE A 105 -0.22 6.40 12.99
N ASP A 106 -0.74 5.43 13.76
CA ASP A 106 -0.38 4.03 13.60
C ASP A 106 -0.79 3.46 12.22
N LEU A 107 -1.98 3.80 11.73
CA LEU A 107 -2.47 3.38 10.42
C LEU A 107 -1.66 3.99 9.28
N ILE A 108 -1.35 5.29 9.35
CA ILE A 108 -0.51 5.97 8.34
C ILE A 108 0.90 5.37 8.34
N ARG A 109 1.46 5.06 9.52
CA ARG A 109 2.77 4.39 9.60
C ARG A 109 2.76 3.01 8.93
N TRP A 110 1.68 2.25 9.07
CA TRP A 110 1.55 0.96 8.40
C TRP A 110 1.37 1.10 6.89
N ALA A 111 0.56 2.07 6.45
CA ALA A 111 0.41 2.42 5.05
C ALA A 111 1.78 2.78 4.43
N MET A 112 2.56 3.64 5.07
CA MET A 112 3.93 3.97 4.63
C MET A 112 4.82 2.73 4.48
N LYS A 113 4.79 1.82 5.46
CA LYS A 113 5.56 0.57 5.39
C LYS A 113 5.12 -0.29 4.20
N ALA A 114 3.82 -0.34 3.92
CA ALA A 114 3.28 -1.06 2.77
C ALA A 114 3.73 -0.42 1.45
N GLU A 115 3.59 0.89 1.30
CA GLU A 115 4.03 1.61 0.10
C GLU A 115 5.54 1.45 -0.17
N GLU A 116 6.36 1.56 0.88
CA GLU A 116 7.81 1.37 0.75
C GLU A 116 8.15 -0.04 0.24
N ILE A 117 7.47 -1.06 0.77
CA ILE A 117 7.73 -2.45 0.38
C ILE A 117 7.17 -2.74 -1.01
N ALA A 118 6.00 -2.21 -1.37
CA ALA A 118 5.43 -2.28 -2.71
C ALA A 118 6.35 -1.63 -3.75
N ALA A 119 6.89 -0.43 -3.44
CA ALA A 119 7.84 0.26 -4.31
C ALA A 119 9.08 -0.59 -4.60
N ARG A 120 9.64 -1.23 -3.57
CA ARG A 120 10.79 -2.13 -3.71
C ARG A 120 10.41 -3.43 -4.44
N PHE A 121 9.24 -3.97 -4.17
CA PHE A 121 8.71 -5.16 -4.84
C PHE A 121 8.60 -4.96 -6.34
N TYR A 122 8.05 -3.84 -6.80
CA TYR A 122 7.98 -3.52 -8.22
C TYR A 122 9.36 -3.29 -8.85
N ALA A 123 10.31 -2.71 -8.11
CA ALA A 123 11.69 -2.59 -8.57
C ALA A 123 12.35 -3.96 -8.76
N GLU A 124 12.08 -4.94 -7.90
CA GLU A 124 12.56 -6.30 -8.09
C GLU A 124 11.87 -7.00 -9.27
N LEU A 125 10.55 -6.81 -9.46
CA LEU A 125 9.85 -7.33 -10.64
C LEU A 125 10.40 -6.75 -11.94
N GLU A 126 10.85 -5.51 -11.96
CA GLU A 126 11.53 -4.92 -13.11
C GLU A 126 12.74 -5.77 -13.53
N ASN A 127 13.52 -6.27 -12.57
CA ASN A 127 14.71 -7.09 -12.83
C ASN A 127 14.36 -8.50 -13.34
N MET A 128 13.13 -8.98 -13.08
CA MET A 128 12.67 -10.31 -13.48
C MET A 128 12.02 -10.35 -14.88
N VAL A 129 11.66 -9.21 -15.44
CA VAL A 129 11.02 -9.12 -16.76
C VAL A 129 12.03 -8.73 -17.84
N GLU A 130 12.06 -9.44 -18.97
CA GLU A 130 13.03 -9.17 -20.04
C GLU A 130 12.57 -8.05 -21.00
N ASP A 131 11.27 -7.94 -21.24
CA ASP A 131 10.70 -7.00 -22.20
C ASP A 131 10.77 -5.55 -21.69
N GLU A 132 11.37 -4.67 -22.49
CA GLU A 132 11.62 -3.28 -22.11
C GLU A 132 10.34 -2.44 -21.89
N ARG A 133 9.23 -2.79 -22.55
CA ARG A 133 7.96 -2.11 -22.27
C ARG A 133 7.44 -2.53 -20.89
N LYS A 134 7.55 -3.81 -20.55
CA LYS A 134 7.14 -4.36 -19.25
C LYS A 134 8.02 -3.87 -18.11
N LYS A 135 9.33 -3.78 -18.29
CA LYS A 135 10.24 -3.13 -17.34
C LYS A 135 9.81 -1.70 -17.02
N ARG A 136 9.52 -0.91 -18.05
CA ARG A 136 9.02 0.46 -17.86
C ARG A 136 7.73 0.53 -17.05
N LEU A 137 6.84 -0.46 -17.16
CA LEU A 137 5.62 -0.52 -16.37
C LEU A 137 5.89 -0.85 -14.90
N MET A 138 6.78 -1.82 -14.63
CA MET A 138 7.18 -2.14 -13.25
C MET A 138 7.90 -0.95 -12.59
N ARG A 139 8.79 -0.28 -13.32
CA ARG A 139 9.45 0.94 -12.84
C ARG A 139 8.45 2.06 -12.55
N TYR A 140 7.48 2.26 -13.45
CA TYR A 140 6.44 3.25 -13.26
C TYR A 140 5.64 3.00 -11.98
N LEU A 141 5.24 1.75 -11.72
CA LEU A 141 4.58 1.38 -10.46
C LEU A 141 5.48 1.64 -9.25
N SER A 142 6.75 1.22 -9.30
CA SER A 142 7.72 1.50 -8.23
C SER A 142 7.86 3.01 -7.92
N ASP A 143 7.94 3.84 -8.95
CA ASP A 143 8.05 5.30 -8.80
C ASP A 143 6.76 5.90 -8.21
N MET A 144 5.59 5.38 -8.59
CA MET A 144 4.29 5.80 -8.03
C MET A 144 4.19 5.46 -6.53
N GLU A 145 4.54 4.24 -6.13
CA GLU A 145 4.50 3.84 -4.71
C GLU A 145 5.49 4.64 -3.86
N TRP A 146 6.66 4.98 -4.39
CA TRP A 146 7.54 5.93 -3.69
C TRP A 146 6.88 7.30 -3.52
N GLY A 147 6.15 7.77 -4.53
CA GLY A 147 5.33 8.97 -4.43
C GLY A 147 4.29 8.87 -3.31
N HIS A 148 3.55 7.75 -3.24
CA HIS A 148 2.58 7.50 -2.17
C HIS A 148 3.25 7.50 -0.80
N TYR A 149 4.36 6.79 -0.64
CA TYR A 149 5.17 6.78 0.58
C TYR A 149 5.55 8.20 1.05
N TYR A 150 6.06 9.05 0.15
CA TYR A 150 6.47 10.41 0.53
C TYR A 150 5.27 11.31 0.89
N ASN A 151 4.14 11.15 0.21
CA ASN A 151 2.91 11.86 0.59
C ASN A 151 2.44 11.43 1.99
N LEU A 152 2.37 10.12 2.25
CA LEU A 152 2.00 9.59 3.58
C LEU A 152 2.97 10.01 4.66
N LYS A 153 4.28 10.06 4.36
CA LYS A 153 5.32 10.53 5.27
C LYS A 153 5.09 11.99 5.68
N ALA A 154 4.69 12.85 4.75
CA ALA A 154 4.34 14.23 5.07
C ALA A 154 3.13 14.31 6.00
N GLU A 155 2.07 13.53 5.74
CA GLU A 155 0.91 13.46 6.65
C GLU A 155 1.28 12.93 8.03
N TYR A 156 2.12 11.90 8.08
CA TYR A 156 2.61 11.33 9.33
C TYR A 156 3.36 12.36 10.17
N GLU A 157 4.25 13.14 9.56
CA GLU A 157 4.99 14.21 10.24
C GLU A 157 4.05 15.30 10.78
N LEU A 158 3.04 15.71 10.00
CA LEU A 158 2.02 16.68 10.43
C LEU A 158 1.18 16.17 11.61
N LEU A 159 0.77 14.89 11.58
CA LEU A 159 0.00 14.27 12.65
C LEU A 159 0.81 14.15 13.95
N LEU A 160 2.11 13.84 13.85
CA LEU A 160 3.01 13.82 15.00
C LEU A 160 3.14 15.20 15.63
N ASP A 161 3.36 16.24 14.82
CA ASP A 161 3.43 17.61 15.31
C ASP A 161 2.14 18.00 16.03
N TRP A 162 0.98 17.69 15.44
CA TRP A 162 -0.32 17.98 16.06
C TRP A 162 -0.53 17.27 17.40
N ALA A 163 -0.18 15.98 17.48
CA ALA A 163 -0.25 15.21 18.72
C ALA A 163 0.66 15.79 19.82
N MET A 164 1.88 16.22 19.45
CA MET A 164 2.80 16.88 20.37
C MET A 164 2.26 18.23 20.87
N TYR A 165 1.69 19.05 19.99
CA TYR A 165 1.07 20.31 20.38
C TYR A 165 -0.11 20.11 21.33
N ASP A 166 -0.98 19.13 21.05
CA ASP A 166 -2.12 18.82 21.91
C ASP A 166 -1.66 18.39 23.30
N GLN A 167 -0.65 17.52 23.38
CA GLN A 167 -0.05 17.10 24.64
C GLN A 167 0.54 18.28 25.42
N MET A 168 1.24 19.21 24.76
CA MET A 168 1.79 20.40 25.43
C MET A 168 0.71 21.36 25.96
N MET A 169 -0.41 21.49 25.24
CA MET A 169 -1.51 22.38 25.63
C MET A 169 -2.38 21.79 26.78
N HIS A 170 -2.48 20.47 26.87
CA HIS A 170 -3.17 19.78 27.96
C HIS A 170 -2.29 19.58 29.21
N VAL A 171 -0.98 19.80 29.09
CA VAL A 171 -0.02 19.89 30.20
C VAL A 171 0.22 21.38 30.54
N GLY A 172 -0.87 22.11 30.80
CA GLY A 172 -0.84 23.43 31.47
C GLY A 172 -0.88 23.27 33.01
N PRO A 173 -0.38 24.24 33.78
CA PRO A 173 0.04 24.09 35.19
C PRO A 173 -1.05 23.62 36.17
#